data_AF-A0A6I1QGA3-F1
#
_entry.id   AF-A0A6I1QGA3-F1
#
_cell.length_a   1.000
_cell.length_b   1.000
_cell.length_c   1.000
_cell.angle_alpha   90.00
_cell.angle_beta   90.00
_cell.angle_gamma   90.00
#
_symmetry.space_group_name_H-M   'P 1'
#
loop_
_entity.id
_entity.type
_entity.pdbx_description
1 polymer ?
#
loop_
_entity_poly.entity_id
_entity_poly.type
_entity_poly.pdbx_seq_one_letter_code
_entity_poly.pdbx_strand_id
1 'polypeptide(L)'
;MFLIMLPVPLQAAPNPHWYPSFISSQYHAWTETDFRQSSQWFDCAENETPLFCSDEVVIHRTPMYGTVAFDGQQKPILKLNSEFSLVYFNELQLGLRSDGFQLIKIEIKGHMFDITQQLTTQSATEVDKQVQQFIQGYRATDPRVLYWQSLDQQYSVLWQSDKTAIQLIYTQGDTQFDAH
;
A
#
# COMPACT_ATOMS: atom_id res chain seq x y z
N MET A 1 6.49 45.47 20.76
CA MET A 1 7.03 44.64 19.67
C MET A 1 6.48 43.23 19.86
N PHE A 2 5.39 42.88 19.18
CA PHE A 2 4.75 41.56 19.29
C PHE A 2 5.49 40.58 18.36
N LEU A 3 6.14 39.57 18.92
CA LEU A 3 6.64 38.44 18.14
C LEU A 3 5.43 37.58 17.74
N ILE A 4 5.11 37.58 16.45
CA ILE A 4 4.20 36.60 15.85
C ILE A 4 5.01 35.31 15.72
N MET A 5 4.75 34.35 16.60
CA MET A 5 5.14 32.96 16.40
C MET A 5 4.31 32.41 15.24
N LEU A 6 4.88 32.37 14.05
CA LEU A 6 4.30 31.62 12.94
C LEU A 6 4.31 30.12 13.30
N PRO A 7 3.20 29.40 13.17
CA PRO A 7 3.20 27.95 13.40
C PRO A 7 4.07 27.32 12.33
N VAL A 8 5.17 26.68 12.75
CA VAL A 8 5.96 25.82 11.87
C VAL A 8 5.06 24.64 11.52
N PRO A 9 4.67 24.45 10.24
CA PRO A 9 3.97 23.23 9.87
C PRO A 9 4.93 22.07 10.15
N LEU A 10 4.49 21.12 10.98
CA LEU A 10 5.12 19.80 11.04
C LEU A 10 5.03 19.20 9.63
N GLN A 11 6.06 19.41 8.81
CA GLN A 11 6.20 18.72 7.54
C GLN A 11 6.46 17.25 7.89
N ALA A 12 5.41 16.43 7.78
CA ALA A 12 5.63 15.01 7.53
C ALA A 12 6.52 14.93 6.29
N ALA A 13 7.62 14.18 6.37
CA ALA A 13 8.48 13.98 5.20
C ALA A 13 7.58 13.48 4.05
N PRO A 14 7.52 14.20 2.91
CA PRO A 14 6.70 13.76 1.79
C PRO A 14 7.24 12.41 1.31
N ASN A 15 6.33 11.52 0.91
CA ASN A 15 6.71 10.25 0.29
C ASN A 15 7.73 10.50 -0.85
N PRO A 16 8.62 9.53 -1.16
CA PRO A 16 9.57 9.66 -2.26
C PRO A 16 8.86 10.02 -3.57
N HIS A 17 9.54 10.77 -4.44
CA HIS A 17 8.93 11.34 -5.63
C HIS A 17 8.43 10.31 -6.65
N TRP A 18 8.92 9.06 -6.58
CA TRP A 18 8.46 7.94 -7.40
C TRP A 18 7.18 7.30 -6.85
N TYR A 19 6.84 7.48 -5.58
CA TYR A 19 5.69 6.83 -4.95
C TYR A 19 4.34 7.23 -5.58
N PRO A 20 4.09 8.52 -5.93
CA PRO A 20 2.84 8.94 -6.56
C PRO A 20 2.42 8.14 -7.82
N SER A 21 3.37 7.63 -8.61
CA SER A 21 3.06 6.84 -9.81
C SER A 21 2.42 5.48 -9.53
N PHE A 22 2.46 5.03 -8.28
CA PHE A 22 1.87 3.75 -7.85
C PHE A 22 0.50 3.90 -7.19
N ILE A 23 0.04 5.13 -6.95
CA ILE A 23 -1.20 5.39 -6.20
C ILE A 23 -2.26 6.16 -7.00
N SER A 24 -1.88 6.80 -8.11
CA SER A 24 -2.85 7.57 -8.91
C SER A 24 -2.48 7.65 -10.38
N SER A 25 -3.49 7.56 -11.24
CA SER A 25 -3.38 7.64 -12.70
C SER A 25 -3.07 9.05 -13.20
N GLN A 26 -3.15 10.06 -12.32
CA GLN A 26 -2.79 11.44 -12.63
C GLN A 26 -1.28 11.64 -12.77
N TYR A 27 -0.47 10.71 -12.26
CA TYR A 27 0.99 10.74 -12.37
C TYR A 27 1.46 9.80 -13.48
N HIS A 28 2.56 10.17 -14.12
CA HIS A 28 3.19 9.31 -15.11
C HIS A 28 3.70 8.02 -14.47
N ALA A 29 3.30 6.88 -15.01
CA ALA A 29 3.81 5.58 -14.60
C ALA A 29 5.32 5.49 -14.89
N TRP A 30 6.11 5.11 -13.89
CA TRP A 30 7.54 4.95 -14.05
C TRP A 30 7.87 3.74 -14.94
N THR A 31 8.75 3.94 -15.89
CA THR A 31 9.28 2.90 -16.78
C THR A 31 10.57 2.30 -16.23
N GLU A 32 11.01 1.18 -16.79
CA GLU A 32 12.33 0.60 -16.49
C GLU A 32 13.47 1.62 -16.63
N THR A 33 13.39 2.51 -17.64
CA THR A 33 14.38 3.57 -17.86
C THR A 33 14.41 4.56 -16.70
N ASP A 34 13.24 4.94 -16.17
CA ASP A 34 13.15 5.88 -15.04
C ASP A 34 13.78 5.29 -13.77
N PHE A 35 13.53 4.00 -13.49
CA PHE A 35 14.19 3.31 -12.37
C PHE A 35 15.70 3.22 -12.56
N ARG A 36 16.16 2.92 -13.78
CA ARG A 36 17.59 2.83 -14.09
C ARG A 36 18.33 4.17 -13.99
N GLN A 37 17.64 5.28 -14.24
CA GLN A 37 18.20 6.65 -14.16
C GLN A 37 18.07 7.28 -12.77
N SER A 38 17.23 6.70 -11.90
CA SER A 38 17.03 7.19 -10.54
C SER A 38 18.24 6.92 -9.65
N SER A 39 18.59 7.88 -8.79
CA SER A 39 19.60 7.67 -7.74
C SER A 39 19.06 6.96 -6.50
N GLN A 40 17.75 6.68 -6.44
CA GLN A 40 17.10 6.02 -5.29
C GLN A 40 16.90 4.51 -5.50
N TRP A 41 17.24 4.01 -6.67
CA TRP A 41 17.06 2.61 -7.06
C TRP A 41 18.37 2.07 -7.64
N PHE A 42 18.63 0.79 -7.43
CA PHE A 42 19.76 0.08 -8.02
C PHE A 42 19.29 -1.26 -8.59
N ASP A 43 19.98 -1.72 -9.64
CA ASP A 43 19.73 -3.01 -10.26
C ASP A 43 20.19 -4.13 -9.31
N CYS A 44 19.26 -5.01 -8.94
CA CYS A 44 19.48 -6.13 -8.03
C CYS A 44 19.01 -7.46 -8.64
N ALA A 45 18.85 -7.51 -9.96
CA ALA A 45 18.46 -8.73 -10.66
C ALA A 45 19.57 -9.80 -10.60
N GLU A 46 19.18 -11.04 -10.31
CA GLU A 46 20.10 -12.21 -10.38
C GLU A 46 20.11 -12.86 -11.78
N ASN A 47 19.20 -12.44 -12.66
CA ASN A 47 19.02 -12.97 -14.01
C ASN A 47 18.66 -11.85 -14.98
N GLU A 48 18.30 -12.19 -16.23
CA GLU A 48 17.97 -11.20 -17.27
C GLU A 48 16.61 -10.48 -17.05
N THR A 49 15.86 -10.83 -16.00
CA THR A 49 14.59 -10.16 -15.67
C THR A 49 14.87 -8.91 -14.83
N PRO A 50 14.47 -7.71 -15.29
CA PRO A 50 14.71 -6.48 -14.55
C PRO A 50 14.10 -6.51 -13.15
N LEU A 51 14.93 -6.21 -12.14
CA LEU A 51 14.54 -6.07 -10.74
C LEU A 51 15.34 -4.93 -10.12
N PHE A 52 14.62 -3.93 -9.61
CA PHE A 52 15.23 -2.79 -8.93
C PHE A 52 14.95 -2.85 -7.44
N CYS A 53 15.94 -2.52 -6.63
CA CYS A 53 15.84 -2.45 -5.19
C CYS A 53 16.12 -1.02 -4.71
N SER A 54 15.51 -0.63 -3.59
CA SER A 54 15.85 0.61 -2.90
C SER A 54 16.59 0.29 -1.60
N ASP A 55 17.37 1.26 -1.13
CA ASP A 55 17.70 1.36 0.28
C ASP A 55 16.44 1.69 1.11
N GLU A 56 16.61 1.92 2.41
CA GLU A 56 15.51 2.35 3.27
C GLU A 56 14.90 3.67 2.77
N VAL A 57 13.58 3.65 2.61
CA VAL A 57 12.76 4.81 2.26
C VAL A 57 11.67 4.98 3.31
N VAL A 58 11.17 6.21 3.48
CA VAL A 58 10.06 6.48 4.40
C VAL A 58 8.76 6.62 3.62
N ILE A 59 7.82 5.72 3.86
CA ILE A 59 6.46 5.76 3.29
C ILE A 59 5.47 5.88 4.45
N HIS A 60 4.65 6.92 4.45
CA HIS A 60 3.67 7.17 5.51
C HIS A 60 4.29 7.05 6.92
N ARG A 61 5.40 7.75 7.14
CA ARG A 61 6.18 7.73 8.40
C ARG A 61 6.72 6.36 8.83
N THR A 62 6.75 5.40 7.91
CA THR A 62 7.24 4.04 8.15
C THR A 62 8.49 3.78 7.32
N PRO A 63 9.59 3.29 7.92
CA PRO A 63 10.76 2.83 7.16
C PRO A 63 10.40 1.55 6.40
N MET A 64 10.61 1.56 5.08
CA MET A 64 10.31 0.48 4.16
C MET A 64 11.50 0.23 3.23
N TYR A 65 11.59 -0.98 2.70
CA TYR A 65 12.49 -1.34 1.60
C TYR A 65 11.67 -1.72 0.38
N GLY A 66 12.01 -1.14 -0.77
CA GLY A 66 11.29 -1.32 -2.02
C GLY A 66 11.95 -2.31 -2.95
N THR A 67 11.14 -3.08 -3.65
CA THR A 67 11.54 -3.79 -4.87
C THR A 67 10.55 -3.50 -5.98
N VAL A 68 11.04 -3.28 -7.20
CA VAL A 68 10.21 -3.11 -8.40
C VAL A 68 10.58 -4.16 -9.42
N ALA A 69 9.58 -4.96 -9.80
CA ALA A 69 9.62 -5.86 -10.94
C ALA A 69 8.64 -5.36 -12.01
N PHE A 70 8.65 -5.98 -13.19
CA PHE A 70 7.72 -5.65 -14.28
C PHE A 70 6.85 -6.85 -14.62
N ASP A 71 5.57 -6.60 -14.90
CA ASP A 71 4.66 -7.63 -15.37
C ASP A 71 4.88 -7.95 -16.86
N GLY A 72 4.12 -8.91 -17.40
CA GLY A 72 4.21 -9.29 -18.81
C GLY A 72 3.83 -8.18 -19.81
N GLN A 73 3.25 -7.07 -19.34
CA GLN A 73 2.90 -5.87 -20.11
C GLN A 73 3.87 -4.71 -19.84
N GLN A 74 5.00 -4.95 -19.16
CA GLN A 74 5.98 -3.94 -18.77
C GLN A 74 5.44 -2.86 -17.81
N LYS A 75 4.40 -3.18 -17.03
CA LYS A 75 3.93 -2.31 -15.94
C LYS A 75 4.70 -2.62 -14.66
N PRO A 76 5.11 -1.60 -13.89
CA PRO A 76 5.86 -1.81 -12.66
C PRO A 76 4.97 -2.38 -11.55
N ILE A 77 5.47 -3.38 -10.85
CA ILE A 77 4.91 -3.94 -9.62
C ILE A 77 5.83 -3.54 -8.47
N LEU A 78 5.37 -2.65 -7.60
CA LEU A 78 6.11 -2.21 -6.42
C LEU A 78 5.76 -3.11 -5.24
N LYS A 79 6.77 -3.68 -4.59
CA LYS A 79 6.65 -4.30 -3.28
C LYS A 79 7.40 -3.47 -2.25
N LEU A 80 6.73 -3.08 -1.18
CA LEU A 80 7.31 -2.41 -0.02
C LEU A 80 7.28 -3.36 1.17
N ASN A 81 8.40 -3.51 1.87
CA ASN A 81 8.53 -4.39 3.02
C ASN A 81 9.01 -3.62 4.25
N SER A 82 8.48 -3.96 5.42
CA SER A 82 8.96 -3.47 6.72
C SER A 82 8.72 -4.51 7.80
N GLU A 83 9.45 -4.40 8.90
CA GLU A 83 9.22 -5.18 10.12
C GLU A 83 7.84 -4.83 10.70
N PHE A 84 7.20 -5.79 11.35
CA PHE A 84 5.93 -5.55 11.99
C PHE A 84 6.11 -4.71 13.26
N SER A 85 5.41 -3.59 13.31
CA SER A 85 5.08 -2.91 14.56
C SER A 85 3.64 -2.42 14.50
N LEU A 86 2.98 -2.32 15.66
CA LEU A 86 1.61 -1.79 15.69
C LEU A 86 1.56 -0.32 15.22
N VAL A 87 2.64 0.43 15.41
CA VAL A 87 2.76 1.81 14.94
C VAL A 87 2.78 1.84 13.40
N TYR A 88 3.69 1.08 12.78
CA TYR A 88 3.83 1.02 11.33
C TYR A 88 2.57 0.49 10.66
N PHE A 89 1.98 -0.55 11.24
CA PHE A 89 0.71 -1.12 10.79
C PHE A 89 -0.40 -0.07 10.71
N ASN A 90 -0.51 0.80 11.72
CA ASN A 90 -1.53 1.84 11.75
C ASN A 90 -1.20 3.00 10.80
N GLU A 91 0.04 3.49 10.80
CA GLU A 91 0.46 4.61 9.95
C GLU A 91 0.32 4.27 8.46
N LEU A 92 0.74 3.08 8.03
CA LEU A 92 0.60 2.64 6.64
C LEU A 92 -0.88 2.48 6.23
N GLN A 93 -1.77 2.00 7.11
CA GLN A 93 -3.20 1.92 6.80
C GLN A 93 -3.88 3.28 6.70
N LEU A 94 -3.49 4.23 7.56
CA LEU A 94 -3.96 5.62 7.47
C LEU A 94 -3.42 6.28 6.20
N GLY A 95 -2.16 5.99 5.87
CA GLY A 95 -1.49 6.42 4.66
C GLY A 95 -2.22 5.99 3.38
N LEU A 96 -2.52 4.69 3.24
CA LEU A 96 -3.30 4.19 2.10
C LEU A 96 -4.66 4.87 1.96
N ARG A 97 -5.37 5.11 3.08
CA ARG A 97 -6.63 5.87 3.04
C ARG A 97 -6.41 7.31 2.57
N SER A 98 -5.34 7.96 3.02
CA SER A 98 -4.99 9.32 2.59
C SER A 98 -4.57 9.39 1.12
N ASP A 99 -4.02 8.30 0.58
CA ASP A 99 -3.69 8.14 -0.85
C ASP A 99 -4.94 7.88 -1.71
N GLY A 100 -6.13 7.76 -1.11
CA GLY A 100 -7.38 7.55 -1.83
C GLY A 100 -7.74 6.08 -2.08
N PHE A 101 -7.10 5.14 -1.39
CA PHE A 101 -7.49 3.73 -1.43
C PHE A 101 -8.64 3.42 -0.48
N GLN A 102 -9.50 2.51 -0.91
CA GLN A 102 -10.57 1.94 -0.12
C GLN A 102 -10.33 0.45 0.10
N LEU A 103 -10.63 -0.03 1.30
CA LEU A 103 -10.57 -1.44 1.65
C LEU A 103 -11.77 -2.15 1.03
N ILE A 104 -11.52 -3.15 0.19
CA ILE A 104 -12.57 -3.89 -0.54
C ILE A 104 -12.76 -5.32 -0.05
N LYS A 105 -11.72 -5.93 0.52
CA LYS A 105 -11.77 -7.30 1.05
C LYS A 105 -10.74 -7.48 2.17
N ILE A 106 -11.08 -8.33 3.12
CA ILE A 106 -10.25 -8.67 4.28
C ILE A 106 -10.16 -10.18 4.39
N GLU A 107 -8.96 -10.71 4.62
CA GLU A 107 -8.74 -12.08 5.04
C GLU A 107 -7.90 -12.09 6.32
N ILE A 108 -8.36 -12.78 7.37
CA ILE A 108 -7.60 -12.97 8.61
C ILE A 108 -7.71 -14.44 9.02
N LYS A 109 -6.57 -15.14 9.15
CA LYS A 109 -6.53 -16.59 9.46
C LYS A 109 -7.44 -17.44 8.56
N GLY A 110 -7.53 -17.13 7.27
CA GLY A 110 -8.38 -17.83 6.30
C GLY A 110 -9.87 -17.50 6.38
N HIS A 111 -10.31 -16.65 7.32
CA HIS A 111 -11.66 -16.10 7.31
C HIS A 111 -11.70 -14.88 6.42
N MET A 112 -12.67 -14.81 5.51
CA MET A 112 -12.83 -13.72 4.57
C MET A 112 -14.04 -12.84 4.89
N PHE A 113 -13.89 -11.54 4.64
CA PHE A 113 -14.97 -10.56 4.63
C PHE A 113 -14.87 -9.71 3.35
N ASP A 114 -15.81 -9.87 2.44
CA ASP A 114 -15.89 -9.13 1.18
C ASP A 114 -16.78 -7.88 1.35
N ILE A 115 -16.16 -6.71 1.42
CA ILE A 115 -16.83 -5.44 1.73
C ILE A 115 -17.69 -5.01 0.54
N THR A 116 -17.15 -5.13 -0.67
CA THR A 116 -17.85 -4.77 -1.91
C THR A 116 -19.13 -5.60 -2.06
N GLN A 117 -19.06 -6.90 -1.79
CA GLN A 117 -20.23 -7.77 -1.79
C GLN A 117 -21.27 -7.36 -0.74
N GLN A 118 -20.87 -7.06 0.50
CA GLN A 118 -21.83 -6.65 1.53
C GLN A 118 -22.52 -5.33 1.21
N LEU A 119 -21.81 -4.38 0.59
CA LEU A 119 -22.37 -3.08 0.18
C LEU A 119 -23.44 -3.19 -0.92
N THR A 120 -23.55 -4.33 -1.63
CA THR A 120 -24.63 -4.54 -2.62
C THR A 120 -26.01 -4.72 -1.99
N THR A 121 -26.07 -5.12 -0.71
CA THR A 121 -27.32 -5.46 -0.02
C THR A 121 -27.55 -4.68 1.27
N GLN A 122 -26.52 -4.03 1.80
CA GLN A 122 -26.55 -3.35 3.09
C GLN A 122 -26.05 -1.90 2.99
N SER A 123 -26.48 -1.05 3.92
CA SER A 123 -25.99 0.33 3.99
C SER A 123 -24.51 0.39 4.42
N ALA A 124 -23.79 1.41 3.97
CA ALA A 124 -22.37 1.61 4.32
C ALA A 124 -22.13 1.61 5.84
N THR A 125 -23.03 2.20 6.63
CA THR A 125 -22.94 2.24 8.10
C THR A 125 -23.01 0.84 8.72
N GLU A 126 -23.86 -0.04 8.18
CA GLU A 126 -24.00 -1.41 8.67
C GLU A 126 -22.77 -2.25 8.29
N VAL A 127 -22.28 -2.09 7.06
CA VAL A 127 -21.06 -2.77 6.61
C VAL A 127 -19.85 -2.33 7.43
N ASP A 128 -19.70 -1.03 7.72
CA ASP A 128 -18.60 -0.51 8.55
C ASP A 128 -18.60 -1.14 9.95
N LYS A 129 -19.78 -1.25 10.58
CA LYS A 129 -19.93 -1.93 11.87
C LYS A 129 -19.51 -3.40 11.79
N GLN A 130 -19.90 -4.11 10.72
CA GLN A 130 -19.54 -5.52 10.53
C GLN A 130 -18.03 -5.69 10.31
N VAL A 131 -17.39 -4.79 9.55
CA VAL A 131 -15.94 -4.76 9.38
C VAL A 131 -15.23 -4.57 10.72
N GLN A 132 -15.69 -3.62 11.54
CA GLN A 132 -15.12 -3.40 12.87
C GLN A 132 -15.24 -4.64 13.75
N GLN A 133 -16.41 -5.29 13.78
CA GLN A 133 -16.64 -6.52 14.53
C GLN A 133 -15.75 -7.66 14.03
N PHE A 134 -15.60 -7.80 12.71
CA PHE A 134 -14.74 -8.80 12.10
C PHE A 134 -13.28 -8.61 12.54
N ILE A 135 -12.74 -7.39 12.43
CA ILE A 135 -11.34 -7.10 12.79
C ILE A 135 -11.10 -7.26 14.29
N GLN A 136 -12.04 -6.84 15.15
CA GLN A 136 -11.92 -6.94 16.61
C GLN A 136 -11.83 -8.38 17.12
N GLY A 137 -12.30 -9.36 16.34
CA GLY A 137 -12.17 -10.78 16.67
C GLY A 137 -10.73 -11.32 16.61
N TYR A 138 -9.78 -10.56 16.06
CA TYR A 138 -8.41 -11.01 15.82
C TYR A 138 -7.36 -10.07 16.41
N ARG A 139 -6.19 -10.62 16.70
CA ARG A 139 -5.04 -9.81 17.16
C ARG A 139 -4.39 -9.13 15.96
N ALA A 140 -3.84 -7.93 16.15
CA ALA A 140 -3.11 -7.20 15.10
C ALA A 140 -1.98 -8.05 14.47
N THR A 141 -1.33 -8.91 15.27
CA THR A 141 -0.26 -9.82 14.85
C THR A 141 -0.72 -11.11 14.18
N ASP A 142 -2.04 -11.35 14.09
CA ASP A 142 -2.56 -12.49 13.36
C ASP A 142 -2.34 -12.30 11.85
N PRO A 143 -1.90 -13.34 11.12
CA PRO A 143 -1.71 -13.29 9.68
C PRO A 143 -2.96 -12.80 8.97
N ARG A 144 -2.78 -11.80 8.11
CA ARG A 144 -3.87 -11.17 7.37
C ARG A 144 -3.44 -10.70 6.00
N VAL A 145 -4.43 -10.69 5.11
CA VAL A 145 -4.35 -10.14 3.76
C VAL A 145 -5.46 -9.11 3.63
N LEU A 146 -5.12 -7.87 3.28
CA LEU A 146 -6.08 -6.80 3.03
C LEU A 146 -5.98 -6.39 1.57
N TYR A 147 -7.13 -6.25 0.93
CA TYR A 147 -7.23 -5.89 -0.47
C TYR A 147 -7.75 -4.46 -0.55
N TRP A 148 -6.93 -3.59 -1.13
CA TRP A 148 -7.25 -2.19 -1.29
C TRP A 148 -7.34 -1.83 -2.77
N GLN A 149 -8.23 -0.91 -3.11
CA GLN A 149 -8.42 -0.43 -4.48
C GLN A 149 -8.54 1.10 -4.49
N SER A 150 -7.94 1.74 -5.49
CA SER A 150 -8.12 3.17 -5.72
C SER A 150 -9.54 3.48 -6.19
N LEU A 151 -10.02 4.70 -5.97
CA LEU A 151 -11.37 5.13 -6.39
C LEU A 151 -11.61 5.00 -7.90
N ASP A 152 -10.58 5.24 -8.72
CA ASP A 152 -10.63 5.10 -10.18
C ASP A 152 -10.42 3.64 -10.65
N GLN A 153 -10.25 2.71 -9.71
CA GLN A 153 -10.01 1.28 -9.92
C GLN A 153 -8.78 0.97 -10.79
N GLN A 154 -7.90 1.96 -10.99
CA GLN A 154 -6.69 1.78 -11.79
C GLN A 154 -5.54 1.16 -11.01
N TYR A 155 -5.58 1.23 -9.67
CA TYR A 155 -4.54 0.70 -8.80
C TYR A 155 -5.14 -0.18 -7.72
N SER A 156 -4.39 -1.21 -7.35
CA SER A 156 -4.71 -2.06 -6.21
C SER A 156 -3.49 -2.21 -5.31
N VAL A 157 -3.76 -2.44 -4.02
CA VAL A 157 -2.72 -2.79 -3.05
C VAL A 157 -3.11 -4.06 -2.34
N LEU A 158 -2.29 -5.10 -2.51
CA LEU A 158 -2.32 -6.27 -1.65
C LEU A 158 -1.45 -5.99 -0.43
N TRP A 159 -2.09 -5.87 0.72
CA TRP A 159 -1.41 -5.77 1.99
C TRP A 159 -1.32 -7.15 2.61
N GLN A 160 -0.13 -7.57 3.03
CA GLN A 160 0.09 -8.78 3.79
C GLN A 160 0.81 -8.43 5.09
N SER A 161 0.38 -8.99 6.21
CA SER A 161 1.09 -8.79 7.47
C SER A 161 0.87 -9.95 8.42
N ASP A 162 1.87 -10.20 9.24
CA ASP A 162 1.82 -11.13 10.37
C ASP A 162 2.56 -10.53 11.58
N LYS A 163 2.98 -11.37 12.53
CA LYS A 163 3.72 -10.92 13.71
C LYS A 163 5.15 -10.42 13.43
N THR A 164 5.67 -10.63 12.23
CA THR A 164 7.07 -10.39 11.85
C THR A 164 7.21 -9.28 10.83
N ALA A 165 6.35 -9.22 9.83
CA ALA A 165 6.51 -8.28 8.72
C ALA A 165 5.19 -7.66 8.26
N ILE A 166 5.32 -6.56 7.53
CA ILE A 166 4.28 -5.90 6.75
C ILE A 166 4.81 -5.78 5.31
N GLN A 167 4.02 -6.24 4.34
CA GLN A 167 4.31 -6.12 2.91
C GLN A 167 3.13 -5.46 2.20
N LEU A 168 3.40 -4.48 1.35
CA LEU A 168 2.42 -3.86 0.47
C LEU A 168 2.85 -4.10 -0.98
N ILE A 169 1.97 -4.65 -1.81
CA ILE A 169 2.21 -4.90 -3.22
C ILE A 169 1.26 -4.03 -4.04
N TYR A 170 1.79 -3.07 -4.77
CA TYR A 170 1.05 -2.16 -5.63
C TYR A 170 1.06 -2.69 -7.06
N THR A 171 -0.12 -2.75 -7.67
CA THR A 171 -0.28 -3.15 -9.07
C THR A 171 -1.18 -2.15 -9.80
N GLN A 172 -0.92 -1.99 -11.11
CA GLN A 172 -1.75 -1.17 -11.99
C GLN A 172 -2.64 -2.05 -12.86
N GLY A 173 -3.95 -1.80 -12.81
CA GLY A 173 -4.99 -2.50 -13.56
C GLY A 173 -5.89 -3.36 -12.67
N ASP A 174 -6.96 -3.90 -13.27
CA ASP A 174 -7.89 -4.82 -12.61
C ASP A 174 -7.15 -6.08 -12.21
N THR A 175 -6.78 -6.16 -10.94
CA THR A 175 -6.48 -7.46 -10.34
C THR A 175 -7.84 -8.00 -9.92
N GLN A 176 -8.44 -8.85 -10.75
CA GLN A 176 -9.35 -9.87 -10.24
C GLN A 176 -8.52 -10.64 -9.22
N PHE A 177 -8.74 -10.36 -7.94
CA PHE A 177 -8.17 -11.14 -6.85
C PHE A 177 -8.89 -12.50 -6.88
N ASP A 178 -8.48 -13.35 -7.81
CA ASP A 178 -9.05 -14.67 -8.00
C ASP A 178 -8.89 -15.46 -6.71
N ALA A 179 -10.03 -15.74 -6.07
CA ALA A 179 -10.11 -16.71 -5.01
C ALA A 179 -9.96 -18.09 -5.64
N HIS A 180 -8.75 -18.65 -5.56
CA HIS A 180 -8.54 -20.09 -5.67
C HIS A 180 -8.53 -20.72 -4.28
#